data_AF-A0A4U0UN70-F1
#
_entry.id   AF-A0A4U0UN70-F1
#
_cell.length_a   1.000
_cell.length_b   1.000
_cell.length_c   1.000
_cell.angle_alpha   90.00
_cell.angle_beta   90.00
_cell.angle_gamma   90.00
#
_symmetry.space_group_name_H-M   'P 1'
#
loop_
_entity.id
_entity.type
_entity.pdbx_description
1 polymer ?
#
loop_
_entity_poly.entity_id
_entity_poly.type
_entity_poly.pdbx_seq_one_letter_code
_entity_poly.pdbx_strand_id
1 'polypeptide(L)'
;MDRPNKPSAISPSGTGPQPSVHSEQGRVIASLPTGDSVEVLLYGATVTSWKANGRENIWVSDAAKLDGSKPVRGGVPIVFPCFGPPPKNHATSALPQHGFARNSTWVYLGKSSSESGKLASGGDDSVKLDFGLTSSELSEDAKKAWGYDFSLVYSVTLARDGLQTMLNVQNKGDKALEFQMLLHTYFRIDDISKVAINGLGSATYIDKVLNATEHQQSTPSLQITGEVDRVYSAIKQDTTSITQDGKPRLDVTRDGISDSVVWNPWIEKAKSMGDFEPKDGYKKMVCVETHHQPHGGPPISLLPLITNNTGVTHIIIAAIHLNDGADNITLNDDHPDHEKFNTLWGEVAWCQASGVKVMGMLGGAAKGSFARLDGDDPAIFEANYTPLREMFRKHRLDGIDLDIEEPTSIPGTIRLIDRLRADFGPTFLITLAPVATALLVGQPHLSGPAFDYHVLEAMRGHEIAWYNAQFYNGWGDASTTFWYEGIIGTGWRPEKVVVGLLTNPINGPSGYVAQPEIDRVLTVMRARHAGFGGVMGWEHFNALPGGTERPWEWAAHMSRVLHAPLPPMPAPQQQTPIRPYGQPAVLPPAPHPYPAESVKTLQDLGFTQQQAVAALNSTNGNVEYAAGLMFQD
;
A
#
# COMPACT_ATOMS: atom_id res chain seq x y z
N MET A 1 -13.97 -15.24 61.19
CA MET A 1 -13.77 -13.88 60.65
C MET A 1 -14.65 -13.75 59.42
N ASP A 2 -15.83 -13.16 59.60
CA ASP A 2 -16.68 -12.69 58.51
C ASP A 2 -16.06 -11.44 57.89
N ARG A 3 -15.87 -11.43 56.57
CA ARG A 3 -15.44 -10.22 55.84
C ARG A 3 -16.71 -9.48 55.37
N PRO A 4 -16.99 -8.25 55.85
CA PRO A 4 -18.27 -7.57 55.65
C PRO A 4 -18.48 -6.92 54.28
N ASN A 5 -17.68 -7.24 53.25
CA ASN A 5 -17.82 -6.68 51.90
C ASN A 5 -17.61 -7.76 50.83
N LYS A 6 -18.58 -8.66 50.68
CA LYS A 6 -18.65 -9.52 49.49
C LYS A 6 -19.46 -8.75 48.43
N PRO A 7 -18.88 -8.39 47.26
CA PRO A 7 -19.66 -7.76 46.20
C PRO A 7 -20.83 -8.67 45.81
N SER A 8 -22.02 -8.10 45.73
CA SER A 8 -23.22 -8.79 45.26
C SER A 8 -22.94 -9.35 43.88
N ALA A 9 -23.27 -10.63 43.65
CA ALA A 9 -23.20 -11.20 42.32
C ALA A 9 -24.08 -10.34 41.39
N ILE A 10 -23.47 -9.76 40.37
CA ILE A 10 -24.20 -9.09 39.28
C ILE A 10 -25.12 -10.15 38.71
N SER A 11 -26.43 -10.00 38.93
CA SER A 11 -27.41 -10.82 38.22
C SER A 11 -27.25 -10.48 36.74
N PRO A 12 -27.12 -11.44 35.81
CA PRO A 12 -27.05 -11.12 34.40
C PRO A 12 -28.31 -10.31 34.05
N SER A 13 -28.12 -9.05 33.66
CA SER A 13 -29.14 -8.29 32.98
C SER A 13 -29.60 -9.14 31.81
N GLY A 14 -30.89 -9.49 31.76
CA GLY A 14 -31.43 -10.30 30.67
C GLY A 14 -31.00 -9.68 29.35
N THR A 15 -30.14 -10.39 28.61
CA THR A 15 -29.74 -10.04 27.25
C THR A 15 -31.01 -9.81 26.46
N GLY A 16 -31.16 -8.62 25.88
CA GLY A 16 -32.25 -8.34 24.95
C GLY A 16 -32.26 -9.36 23.81
N PRO A 17 -33.33 -9.39 22.99
CA PRO A 17 -33.35 -10.28 21.84
C PRO A 17 -32.08 -10.05 21.00
N GLN A 18 -31.39 -11.14 20.67
CA GLN A 18 -30.10 -11.12 19.97
C GLN A 18 -30.29 -11.39 18.48
N PRO A 19 -29.34 -10.99 17.62
CA PRO A 19 -29.26 -11.46 16.26
C PRO A 19 -29.22 -13.00 16.18
N SER A 20 -30.10 -13.56 15.37
CA SER A 20 -30.10 -14.99 15.06
C SER A 20 -29.22 -15.25 13.84
N VAL A 21 -28.44 -16.32 13.88
CA VAL A 21 -27.65 -16.79 12.73
C VAL A 21 -27.76 -18.30 12.67
N HIS A 22 -28.09 -18.84 11.50
CA HIS A 22 -28.11 -20.27 11.26
C HIS A 22 -27.63 -20.58 9.85
N SER A 23 -27.13 -21.79 9.67
CA SER A 23 -26.67 -22.29 8.37
C SER A 23 -27.58 -23.42 7.92
N GLU A 24 -28.10 -23.32 6.70
CA GLU A 24 -28.97 -24.33 6.10
C GLU A 24 -28.68 -24.45 4.61
N GLN A 25 -28.59 -25.68 4.09
CA GLN A 25 -28.49 -25.97 2.64
C GLN A 25 -27.42 -25.13 1.89
N GLY A 26 -26.23 -24.98 2.48
CA GLY A 26 -25.14 -24.22 1.88
C GLY A 26 -25.32 -22.70 1.93
N ARG A 27 -26.19 -22.20 2.81
CA ARG A 27 -26.45 -20.78 3.05
C ARG A 27 -26.22 -20.43 4.50
N VAL A 28 -25.91 -19.16 4.75
CA VAL A 28 -25.89 -18.55 6.08
C VAL A 28 -26.94 -17.45 6.10
N ILE A 29 -27.88 -17.55 7.05
CA ILE A 29 -28.98 -16.60 7.22
C ILE A 29 -28.79 -15.92 8.55
N ALA A 30 -28.82 -14.59 8.55
CA ALA A 30 -28.82 -13.77 9.75
C ALA A 30 -30.05 -12.86 9.79
N SER A 31 -30.65 -12.73 10.97
CA SER A 31 -31.79 -11.84 11.20
C SER A 31 -31.63 -11.08 12.51
N LEU A 32 -31.94 -9.79 12.47
CA LEU A 32 -32.00 -8.92 13.63
C LEU A 32 -33.38 -9.01 14.30
N PRO A 33 -33.47 -8.69 15.61
CA PRO A 33 -34.76 -8.56 16.31
C PRO A 33 -35.72 -7.55 15.67
N THR A 34 -35.19 -6.57 14.94
CA THR A 34 -35.96 -5.56 14.20
C THR A 34 -36.65 -6.11 12.94
N GLY A 35 -36.33 -7.34 12.55
CA GLY A 35 -36.89 -8.01 11.36
C GLY A 35 -36.04 -7.87 10.10
N ASP A 36 -34.96 -7.08 10.14
CA ASP A 36 -33.96 -7.03 9.07
C ASP A 36 -33.28 -8.40 8.94
N SER A 37 -32.99 -8.82 7.71
CA SER A 37 -32.36 -10.13 7.46
C SER A 37 -31.44 -10.11 6.24
N VAL A 38 -30.41 -10.94 6.26
CA VAL A 38 -29.52 -11.20 5.13
C VAL A 38 -29.36 -12.70 4.90
N GLU A 39 -29.31 -13.10 3.64
CA GLU A 39 -28.98 -14.46 3.22
C GLU A 39 -27.72 -14.44 2.35
N VAL A 40 -26.75 -15.28 2.69
CA VAL A 40 -25.49 -15.45 1.94
C VAL A 40 -25.35 -16.90 1.51
N LEU A 41 -25.25 -17.14 0.20
CA LEU A 41 -24.93 -18.45 -0.38
C LEU A 41 -23.42 -18.69 -0.26
N LEU A 42 -22.99 -19.83 0.28
CA LEU A 42 -21.56 -20.16 0.41
C LEU A 42 -20.87 -20.25 -0.95
N TYR A 43 -21.59 -20.69 -1.99
CA TYR A 43 -21.10 -20.61 -3.35
C TYR A 43 -20.98 -19.14 -3.79
N GLY A 44 -19.74 -18.72 -4.02
CA GLY A 44 -19.34 -17.35 -4.33
C GLY A 44 -19.43 -16.36 -3.17
N ALA A 45 -19.73 -16.81 -1.94
CA ALA A 45 -20.12 -15.96 -0.81
C ALA A 45 -21.14 -14.87 -1.21
N THR A 46 -22.07 -15.23 -2.10
CA THR A 46 -22.96 -14.26 -2.74
C THR A 46 -24.12 -13.93 -1.80
N VAL A 47 -24.28 -12.65 -1.47
CA VAL A 47 -25.51 -12.17 -0.80
C VAL A 47 -26.67 -12.31 -1.79
N THR A 48 -27.67 -13.13 -1.46
CA THR A 48 -28.83 -13.43 -2.31
C THR A 48 -30.09 -12.69 -1.87
N SER A 49 -30.16 -12.26 -0.61
CA SER A 49 -31.27 -11.48 -0.07
C SER A 49 -30.77 -10.52 1.00
N TRP A 50 -31.27 -9.29 1.00
CA TRP A 50 -31.17 -8.37 2.12
C TRP A 50 -32.49 -7.63 2.27
N LYS A 51 -33.17 -7.90 3.37
CA LYS A 51 -34.43 -7.27 3.73
C LYS A 51 -34.19 -6.27 4.84
N ALA A 52 -34.59 -5.04 4.60
CA ALA A 52 -34.63 -3.98 5.61
C ALA A 52 -36.01 -3.35 5.60
N ASN A 53 -36.56 -3.04 6.77
CA ASN A 53 -37.91 -2.47 6.90
C ASN A 53 -38.99 -3.26 6.13
N GLY A 54 -38.89 -4.59 6.11
CA GLY A 54 -39.81 -5.50 5.42
C GLY A 54 -39.72 -5.50 3.89
N ARG A 55 -38.74 -4.79 3.30
CA ARG A 55 -38.55 -4.69 1.85
C ARG A 55 -37.27 -5.39 1.40
N GLU A 56 -37.39 -6.22 0.37
CA GLU A 56 -36.23 -6.81 -0.32
C GLU A 56 -35.47 -5.74 -1.12
N ASN A 57 -34.16 -5.64 -0.88
CA ASN A 57 -33.27 -4.68 -1.52
C ASN A 57 -32.40 -5.31 -2.60
N ILE A 58 -32.30 -6.63 -2.66
CA ILE A 58 -31.47 -7.36 -3.61
C ILE A 58 -32.34 -8.01 -4.68
N TRP A 59 -31.94 -7.85 -5.94
CA TRP A 59 -32.58 -8.53 -7.06
C TRP A 59 -31.79 -9.79 -7.42
N VAL A 60 -32.50 -10.91 -7.54
CA VAL A 60 -32.00 -12.19 -8.04
C VAL A 60 -32.91 -12.65 -9.15
N SER A 61 -32.32 -13.16 -10.23
CA SER A 61 -33.06 -13.74 -11.35
C SER A 61 -33.81 -14.99 -10.92
N ASP A 62 -35.04 -15.19 -11.41
CA ASP A 62 -35.83 -16.40 -11.15
C ASP A 62 -35.17 -17.66 -11.77
N ALA A 63 -34.33 -17.47 -12.78
CA ALA A 63 -33.54 -18.54 -13.41
C ALA A 63 -32.15 -18.72 -12.79
N ALA A 64 -31.79 -17.95 -11.76
CA ALA A 64 -30.50 -18.06 -11.10
C ALA A 64 -30.27 -19.47 -10.54
N LYS A 65 -29.06 -19.99 -10.73
CA LYS A 65 -28.64 -21.26 -10.14
C LYS A 65 -28.10 -21.01 -8.74
N LEU A 66 -28.82 -21.54 -7.74
CA LEU A 66 -28.46 -21.44 -6.33
C LEU A 66 -27.93 -22.76 -5.75
N ASP A 67 -27.69 -23.74 -6.62
CA ASP A 67 -27.18 -25.08 -6.30
C ASP A 67 -25.64 -25.17 -6.39
N GLY A 68 -24.97 -24.04 -6.67
CA GLY A 68 -23.52 -23.98 -6.86
C GLY A 68 -23.02 -24.47 -8.22
N SER A 69 -23.91 -24.76 -9.18
CA SER A 69 -23.50 -25.19 -10.52
C SER A 69 -22.97 -24.07 -11.41
N LYS A 70 -23.37 -22.82 -11.14
CA LYS A 70 -23.00 -21.61 -11.87
C LYS A 70 -23.03 -20.39 -10.94
N PRO A 71 -22.29 -19.32 -11.26
CA PRO A 71 -22.44 -18.04 -10.58
C PRO A 71 -23.90 -17.58 -10.53
N VAL A 72 -24.29 -17.02 -9.39
CA VAL A 72 -25.65 -16.49 -9.18
C VAL A 72 -25.88 -15.30 -10.12
N ARG A 73 -26.98 -15.33 -10.87
CA ARG A 73 -27.45 -14.17 -11.64
C ARG A 73 -28.26 -13.27 -10.73
N GLY A 74 -27.63 -12.21 -10.24
CA GLY A 74 -28.19 -11.30 -9.25
C GLY A 74 -27.44 -11.40 -7.92
N GLY A 75 -27.95 -10.76 -6.88
CA GLY A 75 -27.29 -10.76 -5.59
C GLY A 75 -26.16 -9.73 -5.49
N VAL A 76 -25.12 -10.09 -4.72
CA VAL A 76 -23.82 -9.40 -4.67
C VAL A 76 -22.71 -10.39 -5.06
N PRO A 77 -22.55 -10.75 -6.34
CA PRO A 77 -21.43 -11.58 -6.77
C PRO A 77 -20.08 -10.89 -6.53
N ILE A 78 -19.13 -11.63 -6.00
CA ILE A 78 -17.75 -11.16 -5.79
C ILE A 78 -16.92 -11.46 -7.05
N VAL A 79 -16.54 -10.41 -7.76
CA VAL A 79 -15.66 -10.48 -8.92
C VAL A 79 -14.22 -10.29 -8.44
N PHE A 80 -13.36 -11.28 -8.65
CA PHE A 80 -11.94 -11.26 -8.31
C PHE A 80 -11.25 -12.44 -9.02
N PRO A 81 -10.02 -12.28 -9.53
CA PRO A 81 -9.14 -11.09 -9.52
C PRO A 81 -9.19 -10.25 -10.81
N CYS A 82 -10.16 -10.48 -11.71
CA CYS A 82 -10.31 -9.69 -12.94
C CYS A 82 -11.75 -9.26 -13.15
N PHE A 83 -11.97 -8.05 -13.68
CA PHE A 83 -13.28 -7.53 -14.04
C PHE A 83 -13.51 -7.62 -15.54
N GLY A 84 -14.55 -8.35 -15.94
CA GLY A 84 -14.87 -8.55 -17.35
C GLY A 84 -13.97 -9.60 -18.00
N PRO A 85 -13.83 -9.60 -19.34
CA PRO A 85 -12.95 -10.51 -20.04
C PRO A 85 -11.49 -10.28 -19.62
N PRO A 86 -10.73 -11.33 -19.29
CA PRO A 86 -9.35 -11.17 -18.87
C PRO A 86 -8.48 -10.60 -20.01
N PRO A 87 -7.46 -9.77 -19.69
CA PRO A 87 -6.50 -9.30 -20.69
C PRO A 87 -5.65 -10.47 -21.20
N LYS A 88 -5.31 -10.47 -22.50
CA LYS A 88 -4.53 -11.56 -23.10
C LYS A 88 -3.10 -11.68 -22.53
N ASN A 89 -2.51 -10.57 -22.10
CA ASN A 89 -1.13 -10.48 -21.64
C ASN A 89 -1.05 -10.12 -20.14
N HIS A 90 -1.92 -10.70 -19.32
CA HIS A 90 -1.96 -10.47 -17.88
C HIS A 90 -1.95 -11.81 -17.12
N ALA A 91 -1.58 -11.78 -15.84
CA ALA A 91 -1.62 -12.94 -14.95
C ALA A 91 -2.99 -13.64 -14.93
N THR A 92 -4.07 -12.90 -15.15
CA THR A 92 -5.44 -13.41 -15.19
C THR A 92 -5.87 -13.94 -16.57
N SER A 93 -5.00 -13.94 -17.58
CA SER A 93 -5.33 -14.29 -18.98
C SER A 93 -5.99 -15.65 -19.16
N ALA A 94 -5.64 -16.62 -18.29
CA ALA A 94 -6.20 -17.97 -18.30
C ALA A 94 -7.49 -18.13 -17.46
N LEU A 95 -7.92 -17.08 -16.74
CA LEU A 95 -9.11 -17.13 -15.89
C LEU A 95 -10.40 -16.88 -16.69
N PRO A 96 -11.56 -17.35 -16.20
CA PRO A 96 -12.83 -17.00 -16.81
C PRO A 96 -13.17 -15.52 -16.61
N GLN A 97 -14.14 -15.04 -17.39
CA GLN A 97 -14.71 -13.71 -17.21
C GLN A 97 -15.17 -13.51 -15.75
N HIS A 98 -14.74 -12.41 -15.14
CA HIS A 98 -14.97 -12.06 -13.73
C HIS A 98 -14.23 -12.92 -12.69
N GLY A 99 -13.20 -13.64 -13.11
CA GLY A 99 -12.32 -14.40 -12.23
C GLY A 99 -13.00 -15.60 -11.56
N PHE A 100 -12.44 -16.06 -10.45
CA PHE A 100 -12.83 -17.32 -9.81
C PHE A 100 -13.62 -17.14 -8.50
N ALA A 101 -13.59 -15.99 -7.84
CA ALA A 101 -14.18 -15.83 -6.50
C ALA A 101 -15.67 -16.23 -6.44
N ARG A 102 -16.49 -15.76 -7.39
CA ARG A 102 -17.91 -16.13 -7.53
C ARG A 102 -18.18 -17.56 -8.01
N ASN A 103 -17.14 -18.28 -8.43
CA ASN A 103 -17.20 -19.65 -8.94
C ASN A 103 -16.76 -20.69 -7.89
N SER A 104 -16.29 -20.24 -6.71
CA SER A 104 -15.76 -21.10 -5.65
C SER A 104 -16.73 -21.19 -4.47
N THR A 105 -16.69 -22.28 -3.72
CA THR A 105 -17.42 -22.38 -2.44
C THR A 105 -16.54 -21.83 -1.32
N TRP A 106 -17.03 -20.79 -0.64
CA TRP A 106 -16.33 -20.13 0.46
C TRP A 106 -16.61 -20.84 1.78
N VAL A 107 -15.67 -20.72 2.72
CA VAL A 107 -15.80 -21.26 4.08
C VAL A 107 -16.43 -20.20 4.98
N TYR A 108 -17.51 -20.53 5.68
CA TYR A 108 -18.04 -19.66 6.73
C TYR A 108 -17.15 -19.71 7.97
N LEU A 109 -16.57 -18.57 8.34
CA LEU A 109 -15.60 -18.44 9.43
C LEU A 109 -16.26 -18.14 10.79
N GLY A 110 -17.53 -17.75 10.81
CA GLY A 110 -18.30 -17.52 12.02
C GLY A 110 -18.97 -16.14 12.06
N LYS A 111 -19.55 -15.83 13.23
CA LYS A 111 -20.20 -14.54 13.50
C LYS A 111 -19.50 -13.78 14.62
N SER A 112 -19.62 -12.46 14.60
CA SER A 112 -19.32 -11.59 15.76
C SER A 112 -20.42 -10.54 15.95
N SER A 113 -20.73 -10.22 17.22
CA SER A 113 -21.48 -9.00 17.59
C SER A 113 -20.51 -7.83 17.45
N SER A 114 -20.77 -6.91 16.53
CA SER A 114 -19.71 -6.02 16.02
C SER A 114 -19.36 -4.87 16.96
N GLU A 115 -18.06 -4.68 17.25
CA GLU A 115 -17.50 -3.46 17.86
C GLU A 115 -16.77 -2.56 16.83
N SER A 116 -16.75 -2.90 15.53
CA SER A 116 -15.83 -2.25 14.57
C SER A 116 -16.35 -1.95 13.15
N GLY A 117 -17.66 -1.96 12.89
CA GLY A 117 -18.24 -1.51 11.61
C GLY A 117 -18.66 -0.03 11.63
N LYS A 118 -18.64 0.69 10.48
CA LYS A 118 -19.21 2.07 10.38
C LYS A 118 -20.70 2.11 10.72
N LEU A 119 -21.40 0.99 10.55
CA LEU A 119 -22.81 0.80 10.91
C LEU A 119 -22.99 0.28 12.36
N ALA A 120 -21.92 0.08 13.12
CA ALA A 120 -21.97 -0.42 14.48
C ALA A 120 -22.12 0.73 15.48
N SER A 121 -23.31 0.88 16.06
CA SER A 121 -23.51 1.63 17.30
C SER A 121 -23.59 0.60 18.44
N GLY A 122 -22.59 0.56 19.32
CA GLY A 122 -22.40 -0.50 20.32
C GLY A 122 -23.70 -1.03 20.97
N GLY A 123 -23.86 -2.37 20.94
CA GLY A 123 -25.06 -3.09 21.39
C GLY A 123 -25.47 -4.21 20.42
N ASP A 124 -26.52 -4.95 20.77
CA ASP A 124 -27.03 -6.16 20.09
C ASP A 124 -27.75 -5.88 18.73
N ASP A 125 -27.47 -4.75 18.09
CA ASP A 125 -28.21 -4.21 16.94
C ASP A 125 -27.54 -4.50 15.57
N SER A 126 -26.47 -5.30 15.57
CA SER A 126 -25.79 -5.71 14.34
C SER A 126 -25.18 -7.12 14.45
N VAL A 127 -24.98 -7.76 13.31
CA VAL A 127 -24.27 -9.05 13.23
C VAL A 127 -23.37 -9.08 12.02
N LYS A 128 -22.11 -9.43 12.24
CA LYS A 128 -21.10 -9.61 11.20
C LYS A 128 -20.92 -11.09 10.91
N LEU A 129 -20.95 -11.47 9.63
CA LEU A 129 -20.68 -12.79 9.10
C LEU A 129 -19.38 -12.75 8.28
N ASP A 130 -18.42 -13.62 8.60
CA ASP A 130 -17.13 -13.67 7.90
C ASP A 130 -17.02 -14.94 7.03
N PHE A 131 -16.53 -14.78 5.79
CA PHE A 131 -16.36 -15.85 4.81
C PHE A 131 -14.92 -15.84 4.28
N GLY A 132 -14.28 -17.00 4.21
CA GLY A 132 -12.90 -17.16 3.75
C GLY A 132 -12.81 -17.86 2.40
N LEU A 133 -11.87 -17.43 1.56
CA LEU A 133 -11.44 -18.14 0.36
C LEU A 133 -9.92 -18.10 0.24
N THR A 134 -9.29 -19.27 0.14
CA THR A 134 -7.86 -19.40 -0.10
C THR A 134 -7.61 -20.32 -1.30
N SER A 135 -6.34 -20.53 -1.62
CA SER A 135 -5.92 -21.47 -2.66
C SER A 135 -6.47 -22.89 -2.46
N SER A 136 -6.78 -23.35 -1.23
CA SER A 136 -7.33 -24.69 -1.00
C SER A 136 -8.76 -24.87 -1.51
N GLU A 137 -9.55 -23.79 -1.56
CA GLU A 137 -10.96 -23.81 -1.99
C GLU A 137 -11.14 -23.64 -3.51
N LEU A 138 -10.05 -23.37 -4.24
CA LEU A 138 -10.10 -23.25 -5.69
C LEU A 138 -10.17 -24.63 -6.37
N SER A 139 -10.77 -24.68 -7.57
CA SER A 139 -10.62 -25.83 -8.45
C SER A 139 -9.18 -25.95 -8.96
N GLU A 140 -8.74 -27.15 -9.34
CA GLU A 140 -7.39 -27.34 -9.89
C GLU A 140 -7.13 -26.49 -11.14
N ASP A 141 -8.14 -26.32 -12.00
CA ASP A 141 -8.06 -25.43 -13.16
C ASP A 141 -7.87 -23.97 -12.75
N ALA A 142 -8.59 -23.48 -11.73
CA ALA A 142 -8.45 -22.12 -11.23
C ALA A 142 -7.09 -21.89 -10.54
N LYS A 143 -6.61 -22.86 -9.74
CA LYS A 143 -5.26 -22.81 -9.14
C LYS A 143 -4.19 -22.71 -10.21
N LYS A 144 -4.27 -23.54 -11.25
CA LYS A 144 -3.32 -23.55 -12.36
C LYS A 144 -3.38 -22.25 -13.18
N ALA A 145 -4.58 -21.72 -13.41
CA ALA A 145 -4.76 -20.49 -14.18
C ALA A 145 -4.38 -19.23 -13.41
N TRP A 146 -4.46 -19.24 -12.07
CA TRP A 146 -4.07 -18.11 -11.23
C TRP A 146 -2.59 -18.14 -10.85
N GLY A 147 -2.12 -19.22 -10.23
CA GLY A 147 -0.70 -19.40 -9.90
C GLY A 147 -0.14 -18.52 -8.78
N TYR A 148 -0.98 -17.81 -8.02
CA TYR A 148 -0.59 -17.03 -6.83
C TYR A 148 -1.21 -17.62 -5.56
N ASP A 149 -0.51 -17.49 -4.44
CA ASP A 149 -1.07 -17.78 -3.12
C ASP A 149 -1.70 -16.53 -2.49
N PHE A 150 -2.90 -16.69 -1.95
CA PHE A 150 -3.70 -15.57 -1.46
C PHE A 150 -4.66 -16.00 -0.34
N SER A 151 -5.23 -15.01 0.34
CA SER A 151 -6.37 -15.20 1.23
C SER A 151 -7.35 -14.05 1.05
N LEU A 152 -8.62 -14.39 0.85
CA LEU A 152 -9.74 -13.44 0.87
C LEU A 152 -10.55 -13.64 2.14
N VAL A 153 -10.91 -12.55 2.79
CA VAL A 153 -11.94 -12.53 3.82
C VAL A 153 -13.03 -11.56 3.39
N TYR A 154 -14.23 -12.09 3.15
CA TYR A 154 -15.41 -11.31 2.84
C TYR A 154 -16.31 -11.22 4.08
N SER A 155 -16.54 -10.00 4.54
CA SER A 155 -17.39 -9.72 5.69
C SER A 155 -18.71 -9.12 5.25
N VAL A 156 -19.82 -9.64 5.78
CA VAL A 156 -21.17 -9.11 5.61
C VAL A 156 -21.72 -8.72 6.96
N THR A 157 -21.89 -7.42 7.20
CA THR A 157 -22.46 -6.88 8.45
C THR A 157 -23.87 -6.41 8.20
N LEU A 158 -24.84 -7.11 8.79
CA LEU A 158 -26.22 -6.70 8.84
C LEU A 158 -26.42 -5.76 10.04
N ALA A 159 -26.93 -4.57 9.77
CA ALA A 159 -27.36 -3.61 10.77
C ALA A 159 -28.80 -3.18 10.47
N ARG A 160 -29.43 -2.47 11.41
CA ARG A 160 -30.75 -1.88 11.19
C ARG A 160 -30.71 -0.94 9.98
N ASP A 161 -31.57 -1.17 8.98
CA ASP A 161 -31.65 -0.35 7.76
C ASP A 161 -30.35 -0.26 6.95
N GLY A 162 -29.40 -1.18 7.15
CA GLY A 162 -28.08 -1.10 6.53
C GLY A 162 -27.41 -2.45 6.32
N LEU A 163 -26.66 -2.55 5.23
CA LEU A 163 -25.79 -3.67 4.93
C LEU A 163 -24.40 -3.13 4.59
N GLN A 164 -23.40 -3.57 5.33
CA GLN A 164 -22.00 -3.29 5.01
C GLN A 164 -21.35 -4.57 4.48
N THR A 165 -20.63 -4.44 3.37
CA THR A 165 -19.80 -5.51 2.81
C THR A 165 -18.35 -5.04 2.77
N MET A 166 -17.41 -5.93 3.09
CA MET A 166 -15.99 -5.63 3.10
C MET A 166 -15.23 -6.83 2.54
N LEU A 167 -14.28 -6.59 1.64
CA LEU A 167 -13.39 -7.62 1.13
C LEU A 167 -11.96 -7.27 1.55
N ASN A 168 -11.34 -8.12 2.35
CA ASN A 168 -9.92 -8.06 2.64
C ASN A 168 -9.17 -9.03 1.73
N VAL A 169 -8.11 -8.54 1.09
CA VAL A 169 -7.25 -9.30 0.18
C VAL A 169 -5.85 -9.35 0.78
N GLN A 170 -5.33 -10.55 1.02
CA GLN A 170 -3.96 -10.77 1.46
C GLN A 170 -3.19 -11.53 0.37
N ASN A 171 -2.09 -10.95 -0.09
CA ASN A 171 -1.08 -11.67 -0.85
C ASN A 171 -0.26 -12.55 0.10
N LYS A 172 -0.23 -13.86 -0.14
CA LYS A 172 0.55 -14.83 0.67
C LYS A 172 1.76 -15.38 -0.08
N GLY A 173 1.90 -15.01 -1.35
CA GLY A 173 3.04 -15.40 -2.18
C GLY A 173 4.22 -14.45 -2.05
N ASP A 174 5.26 -14.77 -2.80
CA ASP A 174 6.49 -14.01 -2.98
C ASP A 174 6.47 -13.09 -4.22
N LYS A 175 5.38 -13.15 -5.02
CA LYS A 175 5.15 -12.33 -6.21
C LYS A 175 4.10 -11.27 -5.93
N ALA A 176 4.29 -10.06 -6.48
CA ALA A 176 3.27 -9.01 -6.44
C ALA A 176 1.94 -9.50 -7.02
N LEU A 177 0.84 -9.15 -6.36
CA LEU A 177 -0.50 -9.58 -6.69
C LEU A 177 -1.31 -8.41 -7.25
N GLU A 178 -1.30 -8.24 -8.57
CA GLU A 178 -2.20 -7.29 -9.24
C GLU A 178 -3.60 -7.90 -9.40
N PHE A 179 -4.63 -7.17 -9.01
CA PHE A 179 -6.01 -7.63 -9.15
C PHE A 179 -6.99 -6.48 -9.38
N GLN A 180 -8.08 -6.81 -10.04
CA GLN A 180 -9.32 -6.05 -10.01
C GLN A 180 -10.30 -6.74 -9.08
N MET A 181 -11.10 -5.97 -8.36
CA MET A 181 -12.26 -6.51 -7.66
C MET A 181 -13.50 -5.66 -7.93
N LEU A 182 -14.66 -6.31 -7.88
CA LEU A 182 -15.93 -5.65 -8.05
C LEU A 182 -16.99 -6.36 -7.21
N LEU A 183 -17.73 -5.60 -6.42
CA LEU A 183 -18.94 -6.08 -5.76
C LEU A 183 -20.13 -5.77 -6.68
N HIS A 184 -20.52 -6.78 -7.46
CA HIS A 184 -21.47 -6.63 -8.57
C HIS A 184 -22.92 -6.58 -8.06
N THR A 185 -23.26 -5.58 -7.23
CA THR A 185 -24.54 -5.55 -6.50
C THR A 185 -25.74 -5.26 -7.41
N TYR A 186 -26.73 -6.15 -7.40
CA TYR A 186 -28.01 -6.00 -8.11
C TYR A 186 -29.06 -5.43 -7.16
N PHE A 187 -29.30 -4.12 -7.20
CA PHE A 187 -30.31 -3.49 -6.35
C PHE A 187 -31.71 -3.65 -6.93
N ARG A 188 -32.65 -4.07 -6.07
CA ARG A 188 -34.07 -4.17 -6.41
C ARG A 188 -34.74 -2.80 -6.38
N ILE A 189 -35.33 -2.46 -7.52
CA ILE A 189 -36.09 -1.22 -7.75
C ILE A 189 -37.50 -1.54 -8.25
N ASP A 190 -38.40 -0.56 -8.24
CA ASP A 190 -39.77 -0.76 -8.71
C ASP A 190 -39.92 -0.54 -10.22
N ASP A 191 -39.20 0.42 -10.79
CA ASP A 191 -39.32 0.77 -12.21
C ASP A 191 -38.08 1.54 -12.67
N ILE A 192 -37.28 0.93 -13.54
CA ILE A 192 -36.04 1.51 -14.09
C ILE A 192 -36.27 2.86 -14.76
N SER A 193 -37.45 3.09 -15.35
CA SER A 193 -37.77 4.35 -16.02
C SER A 193 -37.93 5.54 -15.07
N LYS A 194 -38.04 5.28 -13.77
CA LYS A 194 -38.15 6.29 -12.71
C LYS A 194 -36.88 6.38 -11.86
N VAL A 195 -35.83 5.63 -12.19
CA VAL A 195 -34.59 5.58 -11.43
C VAL A 195 -33.60 6.62 -11.93
N ALA A 196 -33.02 7.36 -10.99
CA ALA A 196 -31.87 8.20 -11.25
C ALA A 196 -30.72 7.83 -10.31
N ILE A 197 -29.50 7.79 -10.86
CA ILE A 197 -28.26 7.58 -10.12
C ILE A 197 -27.56 8.92 -9.95
N ASN A 198 -27.37 9.34 -8.71
CA ASN A 198 -26.77 10.63 -8.34
C ASN A 198 -25.38 10.41 -7.73
N GLY A 199 -24.59 11.48 -7.60
CA GLY A 199 -23.22 11.39 -7.10
C GLY A 199 -22.24 10.88 -8.17
N LEU A 200 -22.55 11.11 -9.44
CA LEU A 200 -21.66 10.84 -10.59
C LEU A 200 -21.41 12.07 -11.46
N GLY A 201 -21.98 13.23 -11.10
CA GLY A 201 -21.83 14.46 -11.87
C GLY A 201 -20.37 14.86 -12.04
N SER A 202 -19.99 15.25 -13.26
CA SER A 202 -18.63 15.60 -13.71
C SER A 202 -17.61 14.45 -13.69
N ALA A 203 -17.98 13.24 -13.26
CA ALA A 203 -17.08 12.09 -13.29
C ALA A 203 -16.82 11.63 -14.73
N THR A 204 -15.58 11.23 -14.99
CA THR A 204 -15.18 10.56 -16.23
C THR A 204 -15.62 9.10 -16.17
N TYR A 205 -16.07 8.55 -17.29
CA TYR A 205 -16.43 7.15 -17.39
C TYR A 205 -16.08 6.52 -18.74
N ILE A 206 -15.79 5.22 -18.72
CA ILE A 206 -15.69 4.38 -19.90
C ILE A 206 -17.04 3.74 -20.17
N ASP A 207 -17.57 3.90 -21.39
CA ASP A 207 -18.85 3.30 -21.81
C ASP A 207 -18.61 2.04 -22.66
N LYS A 208 -18.85 0.86 -22.08
CA LYS A 208 -18.63 -0.42 -22.76
C LYS A 208 -19.66 -0.69 -23.86
N VAL A 209 -20.81 -0.03 -23.84
CA VAL A 209 -21.81 -0.10 -24.93
C VAL A 209 -21.32 0.70 -26.14
N LEU A 210 -20.52 1.75 -25.91
CA LEU A 210 -19.91 2.57 -26.96
C LEU A 210 -18.44 2.18 -27.21
N ASN A 211 -18.18 0.88 -27.33
CA ASN A 211 -16.85 0.32 -27.62
C ASN A 211 -15.76 0.77 -26.64
N ALA A 212 -16.09 0.91 -25.36
CA ALA A 212 -15.17 1.33 -24.29
C ALA A 212 -14.52 2.70 -24.55
N THR A 213 -15.26 3.63 -25.16
CA THR A 213 -14.81 5.03 -25.31
C THR A 213 -15.00 5.80 -24.00
N GLU A 214 -14.14 6.81 -23.78
CA GLU A 214 -14.20 7.68 -22.61
C GLU A 214 -15.17 8.85 -22.83
N HIS A 215 -15.94 9.17 -21.79
CA HIS A 215 -16.93 10.25 -21.75
C HIS A 215 -16.94 10.93 -20.38
N GLN A 216 -17.64 12.05 -20.27
CA GLN A 216 -17.87 12.74 -19.00
C GLN A 216 -19.36 12.85 -18.70
N GLN A 217 -19.74 12.59 -17.45
CA GLN A 217 -21.11 12.69 -16.97
C GLN A 217 -21.50 14.16 -16.76
N SER A 218 -22.01 14.80 -17.81
CA SER A 218 -22.33 16.24 -17.83
C SER A 218 -23.53 16.61 -16.97
N THR A 219 -24.48 15.70 -16.75
CA THR A 219 -25.65 15.94 -15.89
C THR A 219 -25.40 15.45 -14.46
N PRO A 220 -25.97 16.11 -13.42
CA PRO A 220 -25.80 15.69 -12.02
C PRO A 220 -26.33 14.29 -11.70
N SER A 221 -27.32 13.84 -12.47
CA SER A 221 -27.99 12.55 -12.33
C SER A 221 -27.93 11.77 -13.65
N LEU A 222 -27.64 10.47 -13.58
CA LEU A 222 -27.79 9.54 -14.67
C LEU A 222 -29.20 8.95 -14.67
N GLN A 223 -29.94 9.15 -15.76
CA GLN A 223 -31.21 8.47 -16.04
C GLN A 223 -30.93 7.24 -16.92
N ILE A 224 -31.60 6.12 -16.66
CA ILE A 224 -31.41 4.87 -17.41
C ILE A 224 -32.55 4.72 -18.43
N THR A 225 -32.27 5.06 -19.68
CA THR A 225 -33.25 5.02 -20.79
C THR A 225 -32.88 4.01 -21.88
N GLY A 226 -31.87 3.18 -21.63
CA GLY A 226 -31.28 2.23 -22.58
C GLY A 226 -30.31 1.27 -21.87
N GLU A 227 -29.60 0.45 -22.64
CA GLU A 227 -28.50 -0.36 -22.09
C GLU A 227 -27.40 0.56 -21.56
N VAL A 228 -26.95 0.28 -20.34
CA VAL A 228 -25.89 1.02 -19.67
C VAL A 228 -24.88 0.01 -19.16
N ASP A 229 -23.60 0.24 -19.47
CA ASP A 229 -22.45 -0.48 -18.91
C ASP A 229 -21.29 0.53 -18.82
N ARG A 230 -21.28 1.30 -17.71
CA ARG A 230 -20.39 2.45 -17.55
C ARG A 230 -19.50 2.28 -16.34
N VAL A 231 -18.20 2.40 -16.55
CA VAL A 231 -17.17 2.36 -15.49
C VAL A 231 -16.76 3.79 -15.18
N TYR A 232 -17.22 4.32 -14.05
CA TYR A 232 -16.84 5.63 -13.52
C TYR A 232 -15.58 5.49 -12.68
N SER A 233 -14.59 6.34 -12.93
CA SER A 233 -13.31 6.30 -12.23
C SER A 233 -13.02 7.59 -11.49
N ALA A 234 -12.26 7.47 -10.39
CA ALA A 234 -11.83 8.59 -9.56
C ALA A 234 -12.99 9.52 -9.13
N ILE A 235 -14.12 8.94 -8.71
CA ILE A 235 -15.27 9.68 -8.23
C ILE A 235 -14.88 10.39 -6.93
N LYS A 236 -15.06 11.72 -6.87
CA LYS A 236 -14.61 12.55 -5.75
C LYS A 236 -15.39 12.36 -4.45
N GLN A 237 -16.64 11.90 -4.56
CA GLN A 237 -17.50 11.63 -3.41
C GLN A 237 -17.64 10.13 -3.17
N ASP A 238 -17.73 9.76 -1.90
CA ASP A 238 -17.80 8.37 -1.48
C ASP A 238 -19.17 7.73 -1.73
N THR A 239 -20.21 8.55 -1.90
CA THR A 239 -21.60 8.08 -2.02
C THR A 239 -22.14 8.18 -3.45
N THR A 240 -22.78 7.12 -3.91
CA THR A 240 -23.64 7.10 -5.11
C THR A 240 -25.06 6.75 -4.69
N SER A 241 -25.99 7.65 -4.97
CA SER A 241 -27.36 7.56 -4.47
C SER A 241 -28.33 7.11 -5.55
N ILE A 242 -29.11 6.09 -5.25
CA ILE A 242 -30.23 5.62 -6.07
C ILE A 242 -31.48 6.37 -5.60
N THR A 243 -32.17 7.01 -6.54
CA THR A 243 -33.47 7.64 -6.30
C THR A 243 -34.54 7.02 -7.19
N GLN A 244 -35.78 7.00 -6.71
CA GLN A 244 -36.95 6.55 -7.46
C GLN A 244 -38.01 7.65 -7.44
N ASP A 245 -38.39 8.14 -8.62
CA ASP A 245 -39.40 9.21 -8.76
C ASP A 245 -39.04 10.46 -7.93
N GLY A 246 -37.75 10.82 -7.94
CA GLY A 246 -37.19 11.94 -7.18
C GLY A 246 -37.04 11.70 -5.66
N LYS A 247 -37.39 10.52 -5.15
CA LYS A 247 -37.28 10.19 -3.71
C LYS A 247 -36.04 9.32 -3.43
N PRO A 248 -35.37 9.50 -2.28
CA PRO A 248 -34.27 8.63 -1.86
C PRO A 248 -34.71 7.16 -1.80
N ARG A 249 -33.82 6.25 -2.25
CA ARG A 249 -34.07 4.80 -2.21
C ARG A 249 -32.97 4.02 -1.50
N LEU A 250 -31.72 4.19 -1.93
CA LEU A 250 -30.53 3.54 -1.36
C LEU A 250 -29.31 4.41 -1.60
N ASP A 251 -28.40 4.44 -0.63
CA ASP A 251 -27.07 5.01 -0.79
C ASP A 251 -26.03 3.89 -0.85
N VAL A 252 -25.19 3.93 -1.87
CA VAL A 252 -24.02 3.06 -2.01
C VAL A 252 -22.81 3.88 -1.59
N THR A 253 -22.32 3.62 -0.38
CA THR A 253 -21.14 4.30 0.17
C THR A 253 -19.92 3.42 -0.02
N ARG A 254 -18.88 3.99 -0.63
CA ARG A 254 -17.58 3.36 -0.86
C ARG A 254 -16.63 3.73 0.27
N ASP A 255 -15.71 2.82 0.59
CA ASP A 255 -14.66 3.03 1.57
C ASP A 255 -13.38 2.38 1.05
N GLY A 256 -12.30 3.16 0.92
CA GLY A 256 -11.03 2.67 0.36
C GLY A 256 -11.00 2.45 -1.17
N ILE A 257 -12.04 2.88 -1.91
CA ILE A 257 -12.16 2.76 -3.37
C ILE A 257 -12.94 3.93 -3.98
N SER A 258 -12.54 4.39 -5.16
CA SER A 258 -13.09 5.58 -5.83
C SER A 258 -13.93 5.29 -7.08
N ASP A 259 -14.03 4.03 -7.48
CA ASP A 259 -14.62 3.65 -8.76
C ASP A 259 -15.99 2.99 -8.59
N SER A 260 -16.84 3.17 -9.59
CA SER A 260 -18.16 2.57 -9.61
C SER A 260 -18.57 2.15 -11.01
N VAL A 261 -19.28 1.03 -11.10
CA VAL A 261 -19.91 0.61 -12.35
C VAL A 261 -21.41 0.79 -12.22
N VAL A 262 -22.02 1.40 -13.22
CA VAL A 262 -23.48 1.39 -13.37
C VAL A 262 -23.83 0.48 -14.53
N TRP A 263 -24.67 -0.53 -14.26
CA TRP A 263 -25.09 -1.48 -15.28
C TRP A 263 -26.59 -1.75 -15.26
N ASN A 264 -27.19 -1.76 -16.45
CA ASN A 264 -28.52 -2.29 -16.70
C ASN A 264 -28.52 -2.92 -18.11
N PRO A 265 -28.90 -4.20 -18.26
CA PRO A 265 -28.85 -4.89 -19.55
C PRO A 265 -29.86 -4.34 -20.56
N TRP A 266 -30.91 -3.66 -20.10
CA TRP A 266 -32.02 -3.27 -20.95
C TRP A 266 -32.63 -4.46 -21.70
N ILE A 267 -33.31 -4.19 -22.81
CA ILE A 267 -34.18 -5.15 -23.47
C ILE A 267 -33.40 -6.28 -24.15
N GLU A 268 -32.51 -5.96 -25.09
CA GLU A 268 -31.91 -6.97 -25.97
C GLU A 268 -30.86 -7.83 -25.25
N LYS A 269 -30.02 -7.21 -24.39
CA LYS A 269 -29.08 -7.98 -23.56
C LYS A 269 -29.81 -8.90 -22.59
N ALA A 270 -30.89 -8.45 -21.93
CA ALA A 270 -31.67 -9.30 -21.03
C ALA A 270 -32.26 -10.51 -21.75
N LYS A 271 -32.82 -10.32 -22.96
CA LYS A 271 -33.30 -11.42 -23.81
C LYS A 271 -32.20 -12.42 -24.16
N SER A 272 -30.97 -11.96 -24.41
CA SER A 272 -29.84 -12.82 -24.80
C SER A 272 -29.28 -13.66 -23.64
N MET A 273 -29.51 -13.26 -22.39
CA MET A 273 -28.99 -13.96 -21.21
C MET A 273 -29.94 -15.08 -20.77
N GLY A 274 -29.52 -16.34 -20.96
CA GLY A 274 -30.34 -17.51 -20.62
C GLY A 274 -30.62 -17.70 -19.12
N ASP A 275 -29.81 -17.09 -18.25
CA ASP A 275 -29.94 -17.14 -16.79
C ASP A 275 -30.64 -15.90 -16.21
N PHE A 276 -31.13 -14.99 -17.05
CA PHE A 276 -31.83 -13.75 -16.66
C PHE A 276 -33.34 -13.92 -16.90
N GLU A 277 -34.11 -14.14 -15.82
CA GLU A 277 -35.57 -14.23 -15.85
C GLU A 277 -36.20 -13.44 -14.69
N PRO A 278 -37.41 -12.88 -14.89
CA PRO A 278 -38.09 -12.77 -16.18
C PRO A 278 -37.30 -11.88 -17.17
N LYS A 279 -37.50 -12.03 -18.48
CA LYS A 279 -36.80 -11.19 -19.48
C LYS A 279 -37.01 -9.69 -19.32
N ASP A 280 -38.12 -9.27 -18.72
CA ASP A 280 -38.37 -7.87 -18.37
C ASP A 280 -37.86 -7.48 -16.96
N GLY A 281 -37.13 -8.38 -16.28
CA GLY A 281 -36.50 -8.17 -14.99
C GLY A 281 -35.53 -6.99 -14.97
N TYR A 282 -34.98 -6.57 -16.12
CA TYR A 282 -34.18 -5.34 -16.25
C TYR A 282 -34.93 -4.09 -15.78
N LYS A 283 -36.27 -4.11 -15.78
CA LYS A 283 -37.11 -3.02 -15.26
C LYS A 283 -37.11 -2.93 -13.73
N LYS A 284 -36.68 -3.99 -13.05
CA LYS A 284 -36.76 -4.18 -11.59
C LYS A 284 -35.40 -4.26 -10.92
N MET A 285 -34.33 -4.00 -11.67
CA MET A 285 -32.97 -3.98 -11.14
C MET A 285 -32.15 -2.84 -11.71
N VAL A 286 -31.18 -2.40 -10.93
CA VAL A 286 -30.04 -1.60 -11.41
C VAL A 286 -28.81 -2.08 -10.66
N CYS A 287 -27.69 -2.21 -11.36
CA CYS A 287 -26.41 -2.44 -10.72
C CYS A 287 -25.73 -1.10 -10.48
N VAL A 288 -25.37 -0.86 -9.22
CA VAL A 288 -24.47 0.20 -8.79
C VAL A 288 -23.39 -0.51 -8.00
N GLU A 289 -22.25 -0.65 -8.63
CA GLU A 289 -21.23 -1.61 -8.24
C GLU A 289 -20.03 -0.87 -7.72
N THR A 290 -19.40 -1.44 -6.72
CA THR A 290 -18.18 -0.89 -6.15
C THR A 290 -17.00 -1.59 -6.81
N HIS A 291 -16.14 -0.82 -7.46
CA HIS A 291 -15.04 -1.33 -8.28
C HIS A 291 -13.70 -0.90 -7.70
N HIS A 292 -12.75 -1.83 -7.72
CA HIS A 292 -11.34 -1.53 -7.62
C HIS A 292 -10.68 -2.02 -8.90
N GLN A 293 -9.96 -1.14 -9.54
CA GLN A 293 -8.94 -1.49 -10.50
C GLN A 293 -7.59 -1.03 -9.95
N PRO A 294 -6.48 -1.68 -10.35
CA PRO A 294 -5.14 -1.17 -10.11
C PRO A 294 -5.09 0.27 -10.60
N HIS A 295 -5.18 1.23 -9.67
CA HIS A 295 -5.06 2.63 -10.01
C HIS A 295 -3.57 2.89 -10.17
N GLY A 296 -3.08 2.81 -11.41
CA GLY A 296 -1.84 3.47 -11.77
C GLY A 296 -1.90 4.99 -11.58
N GLY A 297 -3.07 5.56 -11.24
CA GLY A 297 -3.33 6.99 -11.17
C GLY A 297 -2.92 7.71 -12.47
N PRO A 298 -3.10 9.02 -12.57
CA PRO A 298 -2.17 9.79 -13.39
C PRO A 298 -0.76 9.66 -12.77
N PRO A 299 0.31 9.62 -13.59
CA PRO A 299 1.67 9.72 -13.09
C PRO A 299 1.81 10.89 -12.12
N ILE A 300 2.44 10.66 -10.97
CA ILE A 300 2.69 11.71 -9.99
C ILE A 300 3.82 12.59 -10.53
N SER A 301 3.45 13.82 -10.93
CA SER A 301 4.37 14.72 -11.63
C SER A 301 5.50 15.19 -10.72
N LEU A 302 6.72 15.20 -11.27
CA LEU A 302 7.94 15.78 -10.69
C LEU A 302 7.99 17.30 -10.87
N LEU A 303 7.29 17.86 -11.86
CA LEU A 303 7.37 19.27 -12.23
C LEU A 303 7.04 20.24 -11.07
N PRO A 304 6.13 19.94 -10.13
CA PRO A 304 5.91 20.77 -8.96
C PRO A 304 7.18 21.03 -8.13
N LEU A 305 8.15 20.11 -8.13
CA LEU A 305 9.43 20.30 -7.43
C LEU A 305 10.26 21.43 -8.05
N ILE A 306 10.22 21.62 -9.36
CA ILE A 306 10.97 22.68 -10.06
C ILE A 306 10.15 23.96 -10.29
N THR A 307 8.82 23.88 -10.28
CA THR A 307 7.94 25.03 -10.53
C THR A 307 7.51 25.80 -9.28
N ASN A 308 7.67 25.22 -8.09
CA ASN A 308 7.29 25.87 -6.81
C ASN A 308 8.49 26.33 -5.96
N ASN A 309 9.65 26.56 -6.59
CA ASN A 309 10.87 27.04 -5.92
C ASN A 309 11.23 26.20 -4.68
N THR A 310 11.20 24.87 -4.82
CA THR A 310 11.44 23.98 -3.68
C THR A 310 12.89 23.92 -3.24
N GLY A 311 13.84 24.39 -4.06
CA GLY A 311 15.28 24.26 -3.80
C GLY A 311 15.80 22.82 -3.86
N VAL A 312 15.03 21.88 -4.43
CA VAL A 312 15.48 20.50 -4.65
C VAL A 312 16.76 20.50 -5.50
N THR A 313 17.72 19.67 -5.11
CA THR A 313 19.00 19.51 -5.83
C THR A 313 19.08 18.17 -6.55
N HIS A 314 18.48 17.13 -5.96
CA HIS A 314 18.48 15.76 -6.48
C HIS A 314 17.09 15.14 -6.38
N ILE A 315 16.71 14.38 -7.41
CA ILE A 315 15.55 13.48 -7.42
C ILE A 315 16.09 12.07 -7.67
N ILE A 316 15.65 11.10 -6.89
CA ILE A 316 16.07 9.70 -7.03
C ILE A 316 14.86 8.86 -7.44
N ILE A 317 14.90 8.26 -8.62
CA ILE A 317 13.84 7.40 -9.15
C ILE A 317 14.01 6.00 -8.58
N ALA A 318 13.01 5.52 -7.86
CA ALA A 318 13.09 4.28 -7.09
C ALA A 318 11.81 3.41 -7.25
N ALA A 319 11.90 2.11 -6.98
CA ALA A 319 13.12 1.32 -6.80
C ALA A 319 13.44 0.50 -8.06
N ILE A 320 14.71 0.37 -8.41
CA ILE A 320 15.18 -0.45 -9.54
C ILE A 320 15.56 -1.83 -9.01
N HIS A 321 15.04 -2.89 -9.63
CA HIS A 321 15.29 -4.27 -9.22
C HIS A 321 15.90 -5.09 -10.35
N LEU A 322 16.88 -5.92 -10.01
CA LEU A 322 17.43 -6.95 -10.89
C LEU A 322 16.82 -8.29 -10.51
N ASN A 323 16.03 -8.85 -11.42
CA ASN A 323 15.27 -10.08 -11.20
C ASN A 323 15.90 -11.26 -11.94
N ASP A 324 15.38 -12.46 -11.70
CA ASP A 324 15.88 -13.66 -12.38
C ASP A 324 15.54 -13.67 -13.87
N GLY A 325 16.53 -14.02 -14.69
CA GLY A 325 16.43 -14.06 -16.14
C GLY A 325 17.17 -12.91 -16.81
N ALA A 326 17.69 -13.16 -18.01
CA ALA A 326 18.39 -12.14 -18.78
C ALA A 326 17.43 -10.98 -19.10
N ASP A 327 17.92 -9.74 -18.90
CA ASP A 327 17.16 -8.50 -19.17
C ASP A 327 15.91 -8.30 -18.30
N ASN A 328 15.76 -9.06 -17.21
CA ASN A 328 14.63 -8.92 -16.29
C ASN A 328 14.87 -7.81 -15.25
N ILE A 329 15.00 -6.57 -15.73
CA ILE A 329 15.09 -5.36 -14.89
C ILE A 329 13.71 -4.72 -14.76
N THR A 330 13.36 -4.30 -13.54
CA THR A 330 12.12 -3.56 -13.30
C THR A 330 12.39 -2.25 -12.56
N LEU A 331 11.59 -1.22 -12.87
CA LEU A 331 11.36 -0.07 -12.01
C LEU A 331 10.06 -0.33 -11.27
N ASN A 332 10.17 -0.58 -9.96
CA ASN A 332 9.13 -1.20 -9.15
C ASN A 332 8.69 -2.52 -9.82
N ASP A 333 7.42 -2.62 -10.21
CA ASP A 333 6.84 -3.86 -10.73
C ASP A 333 7.02 -4.06 -12.25
N ASP A 334 7.44 -3.03 -12.99
CA ASP A 334 7.40 -3.05 -14.45
C ASP A 334 8.72 -2.73 -15.09
N HIS A 335 8.91 -3.22 -16.31
CA HIS A 335 10.08 -2.87 -17.09
C HIS A 335 10.19 -1.33 -17.24
N PRO A 336 11.38 -0.71 -17.13
CA PRO A 336 11.57 0.74 -17.22
C PRO A 336 11.02 1.39 -18.50
N ASP A 337 10.86 0.61 -19.57
CA ASP A 337 10.30 1.05 -20.86
C ASP A 337 8.77 0.92 -20.95
N HIS A 338 8.10 0.45 -19.91
CA HIS A 338 6.65 0.36 -19.91
C HIS A 338 6.04 1.75 -20.13
N GLU A 339 4.98 1.84 -20.95
CA GLU A 339 4.39 3.11 -21.38
C GLU A 339 3.91 4.00 -20.23
N LYS A 340 3.60 3.39 -19.07
CA LYS A 340 3.24 4.12 -17.85
C LYS A 340 4.34 5.07 -17.36
N PHE A 341 5.60 4.81 -17.70
CA PHE A 341 6.75 5.65 -17.35
C PHE A 341 7.05 6.72 -18.41
N ASN A 342 6.27 6.82 -19.49
CA ASN A 342 6.51 7.84 -20.52
C ASN A 342 6.48 9.27 -19.96
N THR A 343 5.51 9.58 -19.08
CA THR A 343 5.43 10.88 -18.41
C THR A 343 6.62 11.09 -17.48
N LEU A 344 6.98 10.07 -16.69
CA LEU A 344 8.13 10.12 -15.80
C LEU A 344 9.40 10.49 -16.59
N TRP A 345 9.74 9.73 -17.63
CA TRP A 345 10.96 9.98 -18.40
C TRP A 345 10.93 11.30 -19.17
N GLY A 346 9.75 11.77 -19.58
CA GLY A 346 9.56 13.11 -20.11
C GLY A 346 9.91 14.20 -19.10
N GLU A 347 9.44 14.08 -17.86
CA GLU A 347 9.65 15.06 -16.79
C GLU A 347 11.06 15.01 -16.19
N VAL A 348 11.71 13.85 -16.19
CA VAL A 348 13.14 13.73 -15.82
C VAL A 348 13.99 14.71 -16.65
N ALA A 349 13.76 14.78 -17.96
CA ALA A 349 14.49 15.69 -18.83
C ALA A 349 14.26 17.18 -18.46
N TRP A 350 13.04 17.55 -18.03
CA TRP A 350 12.73 18.91 -17.57
C TRP A 350 13.40 19.24 -16.24
N CYS A 351 13.45 18.29 -15.31
CA CYS A 351 14.14 18.46 -14.03
C CYS A 351 15.64 18.66 -14.26
N GLN A 352 16.26 17.83 -15.10
CA GLN A 352 17.67 17.94 -15.48
C GLN A 352 17.98 19.28 -16.17
N ALA A 353 17.12 19.71 -17.11
CA ALA A 353 17.26 21.01 -17.77
C ALA A 353 17.13 22.19 -16.80
N SER A 354 16.45 22.00 -15.67
CA SER A 354 16.32 23.01 -14.60
C SER A 354 17.48 22.99 -13.60
N GLY A 355 18.50 22.14 -13.82
CA GLY A 355 19.68 22.02 -12.97
C GLY A 355 19.56 21.02 -11.83
N VAL A 356 18.44 20.28 -11.73
CA VAL A 356 18.25 19.20 -10.75
C VAL A 356 18.93 17.94 -11.26
N LYS A 357 19.71 17.26 -10.43
CA LYS A 357 20.29 15.96 -10.77
C LYS A 357 19.24 14.86 -10.59
N VAL A 358 19.07 14.00 -11.60
CA VAL A 358 18.13 12.89 -11.50
C VAL A 358 18.89 11.57 -11.49
N MET A 359 18.77 10.83 -10.40
CA MET A 359 19.45 9.56 -10.13
C MET A 359 18.45 8.39 -10.16
N GLY A 360 18.95 7.16 -10.20
CA GLY A 360 18.15 5.96 -9.94
C GLY A 360 18.57 5.27 -8.64
N MET A 361 17.66 4.62 -7.92
CA MET A 361 17.97 3.82 -6.72
C MET A 361 17.91 2.34 -7.06
N LEU A 362 18.99 1.59 -6.81
CA LEU A 362 19.05 0.15 -6.99
C LEU A 362 18.82 -0.58 -5.66
N GLY A 363 17.94 -1.59 -5.66
CA GLY A 363 17.68 -2.46 -4.52
C GLY A 363 16.53 -1.98 -3.63
N GLY A 364 16.84 -1.62 -2.39
CA GLY A 364 15.89 -1.34 -1.33
C GLY A 364 15.32 -2.60 -0.67
N ALA A 365 14.18 -2.44 0.00
CA ALA A 365 13.56 -3.50 0.81
C ALA A 365 13.26 -4.81 0.04
N ALA A 366 13.01 -4.72 -1.28
CA ALA A 366 12.88 -5.88 -2.14
C ALA A 366 14.25 -6.47 -2.48
N LYS A 367 14.58 -7.57 -1.80
CA LYS A 367 15.87 -8.26 -1.87
C LYS A 367 16.12 -8.91 -3.24
N GLY A 368 17.40 -9.09 -3.56
CA GLY A 368 17.94 -9.94 -4.61
C GLY A 368 18.87 -9.23 -5.59
N SER A 369 18.81 -7.90 -5.67
CA SER A 369 19.59 -7.13 -6.66
C SER A 369 21.09 -7.18 -6.37
N PHE A 370 21.51 -7.00 -5.12
CA PHE A 370 22.91 -7.07 -4.73
C PHE A 370 23.40 -8.50 -4.67
N ALA A 371 22.57 -9.46 -4.23
CA ALA A 371 22.91 -10.88 -4.28
C ALA A 371 23.34 -11.34 -5.69
N ARG A 372 22.62 -10.86 -6.72
CA ARG A 372 22.94 -11.13 -8.14
C ARG A 372 24.22 -10.45 -8.64
N LEU A 373 24.66 -9.38 -7.97
CA LEU A 373 25.87 -8.63 -8.30
C LEU A 373 27.08 -9.01 -7.44
N ASP A 374 26.91 -9.82 -6.40
CA ASP A 374 27.95 -10.09 -5.39
C ASP A 374 28.81 -11.34 -5.71
N GLY A 375 28.33 -12.25 -6.55
CA GLY A 375 29.04 -13.51 -6.88
C GLY A 375 30.39 -13.33 -7.60
N ASP A 376 31.22 -14.37 -7.58
CA ASP A 376 32.57 -14.36 -8.19
C ASP A 376 32.58 -14.62 -9.70
N ASP A 377 31.47 -15.09 -10.28
CA ASP A 377 31.37 -15.37 -11.71
C ASP A 377 31.16 -14.07 -12.50
N PRO A 378 32.15 -13.64 -13.32
CA PRO A 378 32.02 -12.42 -14.11
C PRO A 378 30.85 -12.49 -15.10
N ALA A 379 30.51 -13.66 -15.64
CA ALA A 379 29.41 -13.78 -16.60
C ALA A 379 28.05 -13.50 -15.94
N ILE A 380 27.85 -13.95 -14.70
CA ILE A 380 26.64 -13.66 -13.92
C ILE A 380 26.58 -12.17 -13.58
N PHE A 381 27.70 -11.58 -13.15
CA PHE A 381 27.77 -10.15 -12.90
C PHE A 381 27.39 -9.34 -14.15
N GLU A 382 27.99 -9.64 -15.31
CA GLU A 382 27.71 -8.93 -16.57
C GLU A 382 26.25 -9.08 -17.01
N ALA A 383 25.68 -10.28 -16.87
CA ALA A 383 24.30 -10.55 -17.26
C ALA A 383 23.29 -9.71 -16.47
N ASN A 384 23.58 -9.41 -15.19
CA ASN A 384 22.73 -8.61 -14.33
C ASN A 384 23.06 -7.11 -14.40
N TYR A 385 24.34 -6.76 -14.55
CA TYR A 385 24.79 -5.36 -14.62
C TYR A 385 24.50 -4.71 -15.98
N THR A 386 24.55 -5.46 -17.09
CA THR A 386 24.36 -4.88 -18.42
C THR A 386 22.98 -4.22 -18.60
N PRO A 387 21.84 -4.85 -18.25
CA PRO A 387 20.53 -4.21 -18.35
C PRO A 387 20.44 -2.91 -17.53
N LEU A 388 21.01 -2.92 -16.32
CA LEU A 388 21.10 -1.72 -15.48
C LEU A 388 21.88 -0.60 -16.18
N ARG A 389 23.06 -0.91 -16.71
CA ARG A 389 23.89 0.06 -17.44
C ARG A 389 23.15 0.65 -18.64
N GLU A 390 22.48 -0.19 -19.43
CA GLU A 390 21.77 0.26 -20.62
C GLU A 390 20.54 1.12 -20.26
N MET A 391 19.79 0.78 -19.21
CA MET A 391 18.72 1.63 -18.67
C MET A 391 19.25 3.02 -18.31
N PHE A 392 20.36 3.09 -17.57
CA PHE A 392 20.94 4.36 -17.14
C PHE A 392 21.44 5.21 -18.32
N ARG A 393 22.04 4.58 -19.34
CA ARG A 393 22.43 5.25 -20.59
C ARG A 393 21.22 5.79 -21.35
N LYS A 394 20.18 4.96 -21.50
CA LYS A 394 18.96 5.30 -22.24
C LYS A 394 18.25 6.51 -21.63
N HIS A 395 18.07 6.51 -20.31
CA HIS A 395 17.37 7.58 -19.59
C HIS A 395 18.29 8.72 -19.12
N ARG A 396 19.60 8.62 -19.39
CA ARG A 396 20.61 9.65 -19.08
C ARG A 396 20.60 10.05 -17.61
N LEU A 397 20.50 9.09 -16.71
CA LEU A 397 20.53 9.34 -15.27
C LEU A 397 21.89 9.90 -14.86
N ASP A 398 21.89 10.89 -13.97
CA ASP A 398 23.08 11.60 -13.48
C ASP A 398 23.88 10.79 -12.45
N GLY A 399 23.28 9.74 -11.88
CA GLY A 399 23.90 8.94 -10.84
C GLY A 399 23.02 7.80 -10.34
N ILE A 400 23.57 7.00 -9.43
CA ILE A 400 22.92 5.86 -8.79
C ILE A 400 23.04 5.95 -7.27
N ASP A 401 21.96 5.60 -6.58
CA ASP A 401 21.96 5.30 -5.15
C ASP A 401 21.92 3.78 -4.96
N LEU A 402 22.89 3.24 -4.22
CA LEU A 402 22.95 1.81 -3.89
C LEU A 402 22.32 1.60 -2.51
N ASP A 403 21.03 1.26 -2.50
CA ASP A 403 20.24 1.05 -1.29
C ASP A 403 20.30 -0.43 -0.86
N ILE A 404 21.39 -0.78 -0.17
CA ILE A 404 21.74 -2.16 0.17
C ILE A 404 21.01 -2.59 1.46
N GLU A 405 19.80 -3.12 1.30
CA GLU A 405 18.98 -3.67 2.40
C GLU A 405 19.00 -5.21 2.49
N GLU A 406 20.08 -5.81 2.00
CA GLU A 406 20.34 -7.25 2.06
C GLU A 406 21.83 -7.56 2.29
N PRO A 407 22.18 -8.75 2.80
CA PRO A 407 23.57 -9.15 2.93
C PRO A 407 24.33 -9.09 1.60
N THR A 408 25.47 -8.40 1.61
CA THR A 408 26.41 -8.33 0.48
C THR A 408 27.85 -8.29 0.97
N SER A 409 28.82 -8.33 0.05
CA SER A 409 30.24 -8.28 0.35
C SER A 409 30.88 -6.93 -0.04
N ILE A 410 31.92 -6.55 0.70
CA ILE A 410 32.76 -5.39 0.35
C ILE A 410 33.37 -5.54 -1.06
N PRO A 411 33.98 -6.70 -1.45
CA PRO A 411 34.51 -6.88 -2.80
C PRO A 411 33.48 -6.71 -3.91
N GLY A 412 32.26 -7.28 -3.77
CA GLY A 412 31.22 -7.16 -4.78
C GLY A 412 30.71 -5.74 -4.94
N THR A 413 30.54 -5.01 -3.83
CA THR A 413 30.15 -3.59 -3.87
C THR A 413 31.26 -2.71 -4.46
N ILE A 414 32.53 -2.96 -4.12
CA ILE A 414 33.67 -2.25 -4.74
C ILE A 414 33.71 -2.52 -6.24
N ARG A 415 33.51 -3.76 -6.67
CA ARG A 415 33.44 -4.13 -8.09
C ARG A 415 32.33 -3.36 -8.80
N LEU A 416 31.15 -3.23 -8.19
CA LEU A 416 30.04 -2.46 -8.75
C LEU A 416 30.39 -0.96 -8.87
N ILE A 417 30.95 -0.35 -7.82
CA ILE A 417 31.38 1.06 -7.83
C ILE A 417 32.42 1.32 -8.92
N ASP A 418 33.47 0.49 -8.96
CA ASP A 418 34.55 0.63 -9.94
C ASP A 418 34.02 0.47 -11.37
N ARG A 419 33.06 -0.45 -11.56
CA ARG A 419 32.44 -0.68 -12.85
C ARG A 419 31.55 0.48 -13.30
N LEU A 420 30.69 0.99 -12.41
CA LEU A 420 29.90 2.19 -12.66
C LEU A 420 30.80 3.37 -13.04
N ARG A 421 31.89 3.56 -12.30
CA ARG A 421 32.85 4.63 -12.59
C ARG A 421 33.51 4.47 -13.95
N ALA A 422 33.89 3.25 -14.32
CA ALA A 422 34.47 2.96 -15.64
C ALA A 422 33.49 3.22 -16.79
N ASP A 423 32.20 2.89 -16.62
CA ASP A 423 31.20 3.02 -17.68
C ASP A 423 30.60 4.43 -17.82
N PHE A 424 30.51 5.19 -16.72
CA PHE A 424 29.83 6.49 -16.69
C PHE A 424 30.78 7.69 -16.45
N GLY A 425 32.05 7.45 -16.13
CA GLY A 425 33.06 8.49 -15.94
C GLY A 425 32.90 9.26 -14.61
N PRO A 426 33.84 10.12 -14.21
CA PRO A 426 33.98 10.65 -12.84
C PRO A 426 32.88 11.60 -12.36
N THR A 427 32.04 12.12 -13.25
CA THR A 427 30.95 13.03 -12.90
C THR A 427 29.66 12.32 -12.52
N PHE A 428 29.56 11.01 -12.76
CA PHE A 428 28.38 10.22 -12.42
C PHE A 428 28.29 10.06 -10.89
N LEU A 429 27.16 10.42 -10.28
CA LEU A 429 27.04 10.39 -8.84
C LEU A 429 26.84 8.95 -8.37
N ILE A 430 27.55 8.54 -7.32
CA ILE A 430 27.36 7.24 -6.66
C ILE A 430 27.10 7.54 -5.20
N THR A 431 25.93 7.15 -4.69
CA THR A 431 25.57 7.28 -3.28
C THR A 431 25.18 5.92 -2.73
N LEU A 432 25.09 5.82 -1.42
CA LEU A 432 24.52 4.66 -0.74
C LEU A 432 23.50 5.14 0.30
N ALA A 433 22.55 4.29 0.66
CA ALA A 433 21.54 4.59 1.67
C ALA A 433 21.69 3.73 2.94
N PRO A 434 22.80 3.84 3.69
CA PRO A 434 22.95 3.10 4.94
C PRO A 434 21.85 3.48 5.92
N VAL A 435 21.32 2.50 6.63
CA VAL A 435 20.63 2.79 7.89
C VAL A 435 21.57 3.50 8.85
N ALA A 436 21.10 4.47 9.66
CA ALA A 436 21.99 5.34 10.42
C ALA A 436 22.92 4.59 11.39
N THR A 437 22.48 3.45 11.92
CA THR A 437 23.30 2.54 12.72
C THR A 437 24.52 1.98 11.97
N ALA A 438 24.43 1.77 10.65
CA ALA A 438 25.54 1.26 9.84
C ALA A 438 26.74 2.22 9.79
N LEU A 439 26.52 3.50 10.09
CA LEU A 439 27.56 4.51 10.18
C LEU A 439 28.21 4.58 11.57
N LEU A 440 27.77 3.75 12.51
CA LEU A 440 28.36 3.61 13.84
C LEU A 440 29.12 2.29 13.94
N VAL A 441 30.29 2.34 14.56
CA VAL A 441 31.17 1.17 14.66
C VAL A 441 30.49 0.05 15.45
N GLY A 442 30.39 -1.13 14.83
CA GLY A 442 29.92 -2.36 15.47
C GLY A 442 28.42 -2.42 15.76
N GLN A 443 27.60 -1.52 15.18
CA GLN A 443 26.15 -1.57 15.33
C GLN A 443 25.50 -2.43 14.22
N PRO A 444 24.36 -3.09 14.50
CA PRO A 444 23.62 -3.85 13.49
C PRO A 444 23.14 -2.99 12.31
N HIS A 445 23.09 -3.56 11.12
CA HIS A 445 22.58 -2.93 9.89
C HIS A 445 22.09 -3.96 8.87
N LEU A 446 21.44 -3.48 7.79
CA LEU A 446 20.75 -4.32 6.81
C LEU A 446 21.69 -4.98 5.78
N SER A 447 22.83 -4.37 5.48
CA SER A 447 23.77 -4.81 4.44
C SER A 447 24.56 -6.09 4.77
N GLY A 448 24.27 -6.72 5.92
CA GLY A 448 24.85 -7.99 6.36
C GLY A 448 26.21 -7.89 7.06
N PRO A 449 26.62 -8.94 7.78
CA PRO A 449 27.82 -8.93 8.64
C PRO A 449 29.15 -8.93 7.88
N ALA A 450 29.14 -9.24 6.58
CA ALA A 450 30.32 -9.20 5.71
C ALA A 450 30.59 -7.81 5.11
N PHE A 451 29.79 -6.82 5.49
CA PHE A 451 29.84 -5.47 4.97
C PHE A 451 30.09 -4.45 6.08
N ASP A 452 30.96 -3.46 5.84
CA ASP A 452 31.23 -2.37 6.77
C ASP A 452 31.42 -1.06 5.99
N TYR A 453 30.56 -0.07 6.27
CA TYR A 453 30.57 1.23 5.60
C TYR A 453 31.83 2.06 5.88
N HIS A 454 32.49 1.91 7.03
CA HIS A 454 33.76 2.58 7.31
C HIS A 454 34.90 1.98 6.47
N VAL A 455 34.88 0.66 6.28
CA VAL A 455 35.83 0.00 5.37
C VAL A 455 35.59 0.44 3.93
N LEU A 456 34.33 0.52 3.50
CA LEU A 456 33.99 1.03 2.17
C LEU A 456 34.42 2.49 1.98
N GLU A 457 34.15 3.39 2.93
CA GLU A 457 34.59 4.80 2.87
C GLU A 457 36.13 4.88 2.81
N ALA A 458 36.85 4.07 3.58
CA ALA A 458 38.31 4.04 3.54
C ALA A 458 38.85 3.58 2.17
N MET A 459 38.17 2.64 1.51
CA MET A 459 38.62 2.07 0.23
C MET A 459 38.15 2.84 -1.01
N ARG A 460 36.93 3.39 -0.97
CA ARG A 460 36.21 4.00 -2.12
C ARG A 460 35.43 5.27 -1.79
N GLY A 461 35.62 5.88 -0.63
CA GLY A 461 34.93 7.12 -0.24
C GLY A 461 35.20 8.33 -1.15
N HIS A 462 36.27 8.29 -1.95
CA HIS A 462 36.55 9.29 -2.99
C HIS A 462 35.71 9.12 -4.25
N GLU A 463 35.16 7.92 -4.50
CA GLU A 463 34.27 7.61 -5.62
C GLU A 463 32.78 7.78 -5.26
N ILE A 464 32.47 7.71 -3.96
CA ILE A 464 31.14 7.86 -3.39
C ILE A 464 30.89 9.34 -3.12
N ALA A 465 29.78 9.90 -3.58
CA ALA A 465 29.45 11.32 -3.43
C ALA A 465 29.05 11.65 -1.98
N TRP A 466 28.08 10.93 -1.41
CA TRP A 466 27.61 10.99 -0.01
C TRP A 466 26.81 9.74 0.36
N TYR A 467 26.32 9.69 1.59
CA TYR A 467 25.49 8.64 2.17
C TYR A 467 24.13 9.20 2.60
N ASN A 468 23.04 8.65 2.06
CA ASN A 468 21.65 8.94 2.42
C ASN A 468 21.28 8.19 3.70
N ALA A 469 21.77 8.65 4.85
CA ALA A 469 21.67 7.91 6.11
C ALA A 469 20.21 7.88 6.63
N GLN A 470 19.63 6.69 6.80
CA GLN A 470 18.23 6.54 7.20
C GLN A 470 18.04 6.68 8.73
N PHE A 471 17.50 7.80 9.21
CA PHE A 471 17.24 8.07 10.64
C PHE A 471 15.81 7.70 11.07
N TYR A 472 15.35 6.52 10.65
CA TYR A 472 13.99 6.04 10.88
C TYR A 472 13.94 4.52 10.98
N ASN A 473 12.74 3.94 11.10
CA ASN A 473 12.49 2.49 11.16
C ASN A 473 13.30 1.78 12.26
N GLY A 474 13.52 2.46 13.39
CA GLY A 474 14.30 1.93 14.53
C GLY A 474 15.81 1.89 14.31
N TRP A 475 16.31 2.37 13.17
CA TRP A 475 17.73 2.38 12.84
C TRP A 475 18.44 3.72 13.07
N GLY A 476 17.72 4.69 13.64
CA GLY A 476 18.24 5.99 14.01
C GLY A 476 17.13 6.88 14.55
N ASP A 477 17.52 8.03 15.08
CA ASP A 477 16.60 9.02 15.63
C ASP A 477 16.92 10.41 15.09
N ALA A 478 15.95 11.02 14.40
CA ALA A 478 16.01 12.38 13.90
C ALA A 478 15.37 13.42 14.83
N SER A 479 14.79 13.02 15.98
CA SER A 479 14.17 13.95 16.95
C SER A 479 15.19 14.68 17.80
N THR A 480 16.45 14.22 17.80
CA THR A 480 17.56 14.85 18.51
C THR A 480 18.81 14.91 17.64
N THR A 481 19.82 15.71 18.04
CA THR A 481 21.11 15.72 17.33
C THR A 481 22.00 14.53 17.71
N PHE A 482 21.66 13.74 18.73
CA PHE A 482 22.60 12.84 19.39
C PHE A 482 23.15 11.76 18.45
N TRP A 483 22.30 11.21 17.60
CA TRP A 483 22.67 10.18 16.63
C TRP A 483 23.59 10.74 15.53
N TYR A 484 23.25 11.90 14.97
CA TYR A 484 24.10 12.56 13.97
C TYR A 484 25.47 12.92 14.56
N GLU A 485 25.51 13.52 15.75
CA GLU A 485 26.78 13.85 16.44
C GLU A 485 27.58 12.58 16.77
N GLY A 486 26.91 11.48 17.10
CA GLY A 486 27.53 10.17 17.28
C GLY A 486 28.24 9.69 16.01
N ILE A 487 27.56 9.77 14.86
CA ILE A 487 28.10 9.41 13.54
C ILE A 487 29.27 10.33 13.17
N ILE A 488 29.13 11.66 13.29
CA ILE A 488 30.25 12.57 13.01
C ILE A 488 31.42 12.31 13.96
N GLY A 489 31.13 11.98 15.23
CA GLY A 489 32.11 11.61 16.24
C GLY A 489 32.92 10.35 15.94
N THR A 490 32.47 9.46 15.04
CA THR A 490 33.25 8.29 14.59
C THR A 490 34.17 8.61 13.41
N GLY A 491 34.15 9.85 12.89
CA GLY A 491 35.07 10.33 11.85
C GLY A 491 34.43 10.56 10.48
N TRP A 492 33.11 10.42 10.35
CA TRP A 492 32.40 10.79 9.13
C TRP A 492 32.46 12.30 8.90
N ARG A 493 32.74 12.69 7.65
CA ARG A 493 32.69 14.10 7.25
C ARG A 493 31.22 14.55 7.18
N PRO A 494 30.82 15.67 7.80
CA PRO A 494 29.43 16.15 7.73
C PRO A 494 28.90 16.32 6.31
N GLU A 495 29.78 16.66 5.34
CA GLU A 495 29.38 16.84 3.94
C GLU A 495 28.98 15.52 3.26
N LYS A 496 29.41 14.38 3.83
CA LYS A 496 29.11 13.04 3.34
C LYS A 496 27.86 12.42 3.96
N VAL A 497 27.30 13.01 5.01
CA VAL A 497 26.16 12.42 5.73
C VAL A 497 24.92 13.26 5.52
N VAL A 498 24.03 12.79 4.64
CA VAL A 498 22.70 13.35 4.41
C VAL A 498 21.72 12.72 5.40
N VAL A 499 20.91 13.55 6.06
CA VAL A 499 19.91 13.09 7.03
C VAL A 499 18.65 12.63 6.29
N GLY A 500 18.44 11.32 6.19
CA GLY A 500 17.23 10.71 5.63
C GLY A 500 16.08 10.72 6.63
N LEU A 501 14.91 11.20 6.19
CA LEU A 501 13.72 11.42 7.00
C LEU A 501 12.49 10.79 6.34
N LEU A 502 11.57 10.26 7.14
CA LEU A 502 10.23 9.97 6.65
C LEU A 502 9.48 11.29 6.38
N THR A 503 8.88 11.44 5.20
CA THR A 503 8.08 12.62 4.82
C THR A 503 6.63 12.53 5.30
N ASN A 504 6.19 11.32 5.63
CA ASN A 504 4.87 10.99 6.14
C ASN A 504 5.01 9.80 7.10
N PRO A 505 4.30 9.77 8.25
CA PRO A 505 4.38 8.65 9.19
C PRO A 505 3.99 7.29 8.61
N ILE A 506 3.29 7.23 7.46
CA ILE A 506 2.94 5.96 6.81
C ILE A 506 4.05 5.39 5.92
N ASN A 507 5.09 6.16 5.62
CA ASN A 507 6.17 5.75 4.70
C ASN A 507 7.21 4.81 5.34
N GLY A 508 7.10 4.58 6.64
CA GLY A 508 7.93 3.65 7.38
C GLY A 508 7.27 3.29 8.71
N PRO A 509 7.56 2.10 9.26
CA PRO A 509 6.92 1.62 10.49
C PRO A 509 7.22 2.46 11.74
N SER A 510 8.30 3.26 11.77
CA SER A 510 8.64 4.10 12.93
C SER A 510 9.61 5.25 12.61
N GLY A 511 9.76 6.22 13.51
CA GLY A 511 10.79 7.26 13.42
C GLY A 511 10.42 8.53 12.64
N TYR A 512 9.15 8.74 12.30
CA TYR A 512 8.70 10.01 11.73
C TYR A 512 8.78 11.14 12.77
N VAL A 513 9.39 12.26 12.39
CA VAL A 513 9.54 13.45 13.24
C VAL A 513 8.81 14.62 12.60
N ALA A 514 7.77 15.11 13.27
CA ALA A 514 6.93 16.17 12.77
C ALA A 514 7.55 17.57 12.98
N GLN A 515 7.02 18.55 12.25
CA GLN A 515 7.24 19.96 12.58
C GLN A 515 6.57 20.30 13.93
N PRO A 516 7.13 21.22 14.74
CA PRO A 516 8.34 22.02 14.50
C PRO A 516 9.63 21.38 15.04
N GLU A 517 9.60 20.12 15.46
CA GLU A 517 10.74 19.47 16.12
C GLU A 517 11.91 19.29 15.16
N ILE A 518 11.65 18.73 13.98
CA ILE A 518 12.68 18.50 12.97
C ILE A 518 13.40 19.80 12.55
N ASP A 519 12.67 20.91 12.42
CA ASP A 519 13.22 22.23 12.07
C ASP A 519 14.30 22.67 13.07
N ARG A 520 14.04 22.47 14.38
CA ARG A 520 14.97 22.83 15.45
C ARG A 520 16.22 21.97 15.39
N VAL A 521 16.04 20.66 15.21
CA VAL A 521 17.14 19.70 15.14
C VAL A 521 18.07 20.02 13.96
N LEU A 522 17.51 20.21 12.77
CA LEU A 522 18.27 20.56 11.57
C LEU A 522 18.98 21.92 11.71
N THR A 523 18.34 22.90 12.34
CA THR A 523 18.96 24.21 12.61
C THR A 523 20.19 24.06 13.51
N VAL A 524 20.13 23.23 14.55
CA VAL A 524 21.28 22.99 15.44
C VAL A 524 22.40 22.23 14.72
N MET A 525 22.06 21.21 13.93
CA MET A 525 23.06 20.46 13.15
C MET A 525 23.82 21.39 12.18
N ARG A 526 23.10 22.24 11.43
CA ARG A 526 23.71 23.24 10.54
C ARG A 526 24.58 24.25 11.28
N ALA A 527 24.17 24.67 12.48
CA ALA A 527 24.94 25.62 13.28
C ALA A 527 26.26 25.04 13.80
N ARG A 528 26.30 23.73 14.08
CA ARG A 528 27.49 23.03 14.56
C ARG A 528 28.41 22.56 13.44
N HIS A 529 27.84 22.22 12.28
CA HIS A 529 28.55 21.62 11.17
C HIS A 529 28.38 22.47 9.91
N ALA A 530 29.35 23.35 9.65
CA ALA A 530 29.32 24.25 8.47
C ALA A 530 29.25 23.49 7.13
N GLY A 531 29.71 22.23 7.11
CA GLY A 531 29.62 21.33 5.96
C GLY A 531 28.42 20.38 5.99
N PHE A 532 27.34 20.68 6.71
CA PHE A 532 26.17 19.80 6.82
C PHE A 532 25.67 19.31 5.44
N GLY A 533 25.65 18.00 5.23
CA GLY A 533 25.41 17.37 3.92
C GLY A 533 24.00 17.58 3.34
N GLY A 534 23.00 17.85 4.17
CA GLY A 534 21.61 18.10 3.75
C GLY A 534 20.61 17.08 4.26
N VAL A 535 19.45 17.01 3.61
CA VAL A 535 18.36 16.08 3.96
C VAL A 535 17.85 15.33 2.73
N MET A 536 17.38 14.09 2.95
CA MET A 536 16.63 13.28 1.98
C MET A 536 15.26 12.97 2.59
N GLY A 537 14.21 12.91 1.76
CA GLY A 537 12.85 12.59 2.18
C GLY A 537 12.34 11.29 1.56
N TRP A 538 11.98 10.31 2.38
CA TRP A 538 11.32 9.06 2.02
C TRP A 538 9.80 9.13 2.31
N GLU A 539 8.91 9.27 1.33
CA GLU A 539 9.13 9.57 -0.09
C GLU A 539 8.22 10.72 -0.59
N HIS A 540 8.30 11.09 -1.86
CA HIS A 540 7.70 12.34 -2.36
C HIS A 540 6.17 12.37 -2.32
N PHE A 541 5.50 11.35 -2.86
CA PHE A 541 4.14 11.49 -3.39
C PHE A 541 3.04 11.86 -2.38
N ASN A 542 3.27 11.61 -1.10
CA ASN A 542 2.33 11.85 0.00
C ASN A 542 2.93 12.73 1.11
N ALA A 543 4.01 13.44 0.81
CA ALA A 543 4.79 14.17 1.79
C ALA A 543 3.98 15.25 2.50
N LEU A 544 4.00 15.25 3.83
CA LEU A 544 3.35 16.27 4.65
C LEU A 544 4.18 17.57 4.64
N PRO A 545 3.56 18.77 4.75
CA PRO A 545 2.17 19.02 5.11
C PRO A 545 1.18 18.96 3.92
N GLY A 546 1.67 18.94 2.68
CA GLY A 546 0.83 19.04 1.49
C GLY A 546 0.10 17.74 1.12
N GLY A 547 0.51 16.60 1.69
CA GLY A 547 -0.09 15.30 1.42
C GLY A 547 -0.01 14.92 -0.05
N THR A 548 -1.00 14.18 -0.54
CA THR A 548 -1.09 13.78 -1.95
C THR A 548 -1.45 14.91 -2.90
N GLU A 549 -2.02 16.01 -2.40
CA GLU A 549 -2.43 17.15 -3.24
C GLU A 549 -1.26 18.08 -3.58
N ARG A 550 -0.37 18.35 -2.60
CA ARG A 550 0.76 19.27 -2.75
C ARG A 550 2.05 18.71 -2.14
N PRO A 551 2.50 17.51 -2.55
CA PRO A 551 3.66 16.83 -1.94
C PRO A 551 4.97 17.64 -1.99
N TRP A 552 5.11 18.53 -2.96
CA TRP A 552 6.26 19.44 -3.10
C TRP A 552 6.44 20.43 -1.93
N GLU A 553 5.40 20.64 -1.11
CA GLU A 553 5.47 21.55 0.05
C GLU A 553 6.47 21.08 1.11
N TRP A 554 6.69 19.76 1.24
CA TRP A 554 7.74 19.24 2.13
C TRP A 554 9.12 19.72 1.69
N ALA A 555 9.44 19.59 0.39
CA ALA A 555 10.72 20.02 -0.16
C ALA A 555 10.91 21.54 -0.03
N ALA A 556 9.89 22.33 -0.36
CA ALA A 556 9.91 23.78 -0.19
C ALA A 556 10.08 24.19 1.28
N HIS A 557 9.49 23.45 2.22
CA HIS A 557 9.70 23.66 3.64
C HIS A 557 11.14 23.34 4.04
N MET A 558 11.66 22.16 3.70
CA MET A 558 13.03 21.76 4.06
C MET A 558 14.06 22.71 3.49
N SER A 559 13.90 23.18 2.25
CA SER A 559 14.77 24.21 1.69
C SER A 559 14.74 25.51 2.49
N ARG A 560 13.59 25.96 2.98
CA ARG A 560 13.54 27.13 3.88
C ARG A 560 14.33 26.88 5.18
N VAL A 561 14.19 25.71 5.79
CA VAL A 561 14.95 25.35 7.00
C VAL A 561 16.45 25.29 6.72
N LEU A 562 16.87 24.73 5.59
CA LEU A 562 18.28 24.56 5.20
C LEU A 562 18.95 25.85 4.73
N HIS A 563 18.20 26.87 4.30
CA HIS A 563 18.72 28.15 3.85
C HIS A 563 18.43 29.30 4.83
N ALA A 564 17.68 29.06 5.90
CA ALA A 564 17.42 30.05 6.93
C ALA A 564 18.75 30.53 7.57
N PRO A 565 18.89 31.85 7.87
CA PRO A 565 20.00 32.38 8.63
C PRO A 565 20.14 31.66 9.97
N LEU A 566 21.36 31.26 10.31
CA LEU A 566 21.63 30.60 11.58
C LEU A 566 21.65 31.64 12.72
N PRO A 567 21.07 31.33 13.89
CA PRO A 567 21.20 32.19 15.05
C PRO A 567 22.68 32.28 15.48
N PRO A 568 23.10 33.39 16.11
CA PRO A 568 24.45 33.50 16.64
C PRO A 568 24.70 32.38 17.65
N MET A 569 25.73 31.58 17.38
CA MET A 569 26.16 30.50 18.28
C MET A 569 26.57 31.10 19.64
N PRO A 570 26.14 30.53 20.78
CA PRO A 570 26.74 30.85 22.07
C PRO A 570 28.26 30.66 21.97
N ALA A 571 29.03 31.54 22.63
CA ALA A 571 30.48 31.39 22.71
C ALA A 571 30.83 29.95 23.13
N PRO A 572 31.87 29.32 22.53
CA PRO A 572 32.23 27.94 22.85
C PRO A 572 32.44 27.84 24.36
N GLN A 573 31.49 27.23 25.06
CA GLN A 573 31.73 26.79 26.42
C GLN A 573 32.86 25.78 26.31
N GLN A 574 33.93 25.99 27.09
CA GLN A 574 35.01 25.02 27.23
C GLN A 574 34.39 23.67 27.61
N GLN A 575 34.15 22.82 26.62
CA GLN A 575 33.89 21.42 26.87
C GLN A 575 35.22 20.83 27.26
N THR A 576 35.30 20.43 28.53
CA THR A 576 36.41 19.71 29.14
C THR A 576 36.86 18.57 28.23
N PRO A 577 38.17 18.38 27.98
CA PRO A 577 38.60 17.30 27.13
C PRO A 577 38.54 15.94 27.86
N ILE A 578 38.48 14.89 27.04
CA ILE A 578 38.71 13.47 27.29
C ILE A 578 37.44 12.66 27.65
N ARG A 579 36.73 12.17 26.63
CA ARG A 579 36.39 10.73 26.64
C ARG A 579 37.63 9.98 26.14
N PRO A 580 38.04 8.87 26.76
CA PRO A 580 39.12 8.05 26.24
C PRO A 580 38.78 7.62 24.80
N TYR A 581 39.74 7.75 23.89
CA TYR A 581 39.68 7.09 22.58
C TYR A 581 39.28 5.62 22.78
N GLY A 582 38.20 5.17 22.14
CA GLY A 582 37.80 3.76 22.11
C GLY A 582 36.58 3.35 22.96
N GLN A 583 35.82 4.28 23.57
CA GLN A 583 34.53 3.98 24.20
C GLN A 583 33.38 4.51 23.34
N PRO A 584 32.50 3.66 22.77
CA PRO A 584 31.36 4.10 21.96
C PRO A 584 30.46 5.07 22.75
N ALA A 585 29.89 6.06 22.07
CA ALA A 585 28.81 6.82 22.67
C ALA A 585 27.61 5.88 22.90
N VAL A 586 27.15 5.78 24.16
CA VAL A 586 25.88 5.12 24.44
C VAL A 586 24.78 6.01 23.89
N LEU A 587 24.24 5.65 22.72
CA LEU A 587 23.14 6.35 22.07
C LEU A 587 21.82 6.00 22.76
N PRO A 588 20.89 6.95 22.92
CA PRO A 588 19.54 6.62 23.33
C PRO A 588 18.91 5.69 22.28
N PRO A 589 18.06 4.73 22.69
CA PRO A 589 17.38 3.87 21.74
C PRO A 589 16.58 4.69 20.73
N ALA A 590 16.56 4.25 19.48
CA ALA A 590 15.71 4.87 18.46
C ALA A 590 14.23 4.77 18.87
N PRO A 591 13.42 5.82 18.64
CA PRO A 591 12.01 5.81 19.01
C PRO A 591 11.23 4.80 18.15
N HIS A 592 10.27 4.12 18.77
CA HIS A 592 9.37 3.15 18.13
C HIS A 592 7.98 3.17 18.77
N PRO A 593 6.93 2.79 18.05
CA PRO A 593 5.56 2.79 18.57
C PRO A 593 5.22 1.55 19.43
N TYR A 594 6.10 0.54 19.45
CA TYR A 594 5.78 -0.74 20.09
C TYR A 594 5.75 -0.66 21.63
N PRO A 595 4.81 -1.39 22.29
CA PRO A 595 4.78 -1.49 23.74
C PRO A 595 6.12 -2.01 24.31
N ALA A 596 6.52 -1.48 25.47
CA ALA A 596 7.75 -1.91 26.13
C ALA A 596 7.78 -3.41 26.44
N GLU A 597 6.63 -4.02 26.72
CA GLU A 597 6.49 -5.46 26.95
C GLU A 597 6.79 -6.28 25.68
N SER A 598 6.37 -5.81 24.51
CA SER A 598 6.63 -6.46 23.22
C SER A 598 8.12 -6.51 22.90
N VAL A 599 8.81 -5.39 23.10
CA VAL A 599 10.28 -5.32 22.93
C VAL A 599 10.97 -6.19 23.96
N LYS A 600 10.56 -6.11 25.23
CA LYS A 600 11.14 -6.92 26.31
C LYS A 600 10.98 -8.42 26.05
N THR A 601 9.84 -8.85 25.52
CA THR A 601 9.59 -10.26 25.18
C THR A 601 10.62 -10.79 24.19
N LEU A 602 10.94 -10.01 23.15
CA LEU A 602 11.98 -10.37 22.19
C LEU A 602 13.38 -10.29 22.83
N GLN A 603 13.64 -9.33 23.70
CA GLN A 603 14.92 -9.27 24.42
C GLN A 603 15.15 -10.47 25.33
N ASP A 604 14.09 -10.94 26.01
CA ASP A 604 14.13 -12.15 26.84
C ASP A 604 14.40 -13.42 26.00
N LEU A 605 14.09 -13.38 24.70
CA LEU A 605 14.46 -14.43 23.74
C LEU A 605 15.89 -14.33 23.22
N GLY A 606 16.59 -13.22 23.46
CA GLY A 606 17.99 -13.01 23.06
C GLY A 606 18.21 -11.92 22.00
N PHE A 607 17.15 -11.24 21.53
CA PHE A 607 17.32 -10.07 20.67
C PHE A 607 17.99 -8.91 21.46
N THR A 608 18.89 -8.16 20.82
CA THR A 608 19.18 -6.80 21.31
C THR A 608 17.94 -5.92 21.16
N GLN A 609 17.86 -4.79 21.89
CA GLN A 609 16.73 -3.86 21.76
C GLN A 609 16.51 -3.42 20.30
N GLN A 610 17.58 -3.16 19.58
CA GLN A 610 17.54 -2.73 18.19
C GLN A 610 17.05 -3.85 17.26
N GLN A 611 17.55 -5.08 17.42
CA GLN A 611 17.07 -6.20 16.62
C GLN A 611 15.60 -6.53 16.92
N ALA A 612 15.16 -6.38 18.18
CA ALA A 612 13.76 -6.54 18.55
C ALA A 612 12.86 -5.52 17.84
N VAL A 613 13.24 -4.25 17.84
CA VAL A 613 12.50 -3.20 17.13
C VAL A 613 12.52 -3.42 15.62
N ALA A 614 13.66 -3.80 15.05
CA ALA A 614 13.76 -4.13 13.62
C ALA A 614 12.86 -5.32 13.24
N ALA A 615 12.85 -6.38 14.06
CA ALA A 615 11.97 -7.52 13.85
C ALA A 615 10.49 -7.13 13.92
N LEU A 616 10.11 -6.31 14.90
CA LEU A 616 8.74 -5.78 15.01
C LEU A 616 8.37 -4.87 13.84
N ASN A 617 9.30 -4.05 13.36
CA ASN A 617 9.10 -3.23 12.15
C ASN A 617 8.80 -4.12 10.93
N SER A 618 9.57 -5.20 10.74
CA SER A 618 9.36 -6.15 9.64
C SER A 618 8.09 -6.99 9.75
N THR A 619 7.53 -7.14 10.96
CA THR A 619 6.32 -7.95 11.21
C THR A 619 5.11 -7.11 11.60
N ASN A 620 5.17 -5.80 11.39
CA ASN A 620 4.12 -4.84 11.74
C ASN A 620 3.64 -4.97 13.20
N GLY A 621 4.58 -5.15 14.13
CA GLY A 621 4.34 -5.26 15.57
C GLY A 621 3.94 -6.65 16.06
N ASN A 622 3.89 -7.66 15.19
CA ASN A 622 3.57 -9.03 15.61
C ASN A 622 4.78 -9.68 16.31
N VAL A 623 4.67 -9.84 17.63
CA VAL A 623 5.72 -10.38 18.51
C VAL A 623 6.03 -11.85 18.20
N GLU A 624 5.02 -12.67 17.90
CA GLU A 624 5.22 -14.10 17.60
C GLU A 624 5.99 -14.29 16.29
N TYR A 625 5.64 -13.53 15.26
CA TYR A 625 6.35 -13.57 13.98
C TYR A 625 7.75 -12.98 14.09
N ALA A 626 7.91 -11.91 14.87
CA ALA A 626 9.22 -11.31 15.14
C ALA A 626 10.14 -12.30 15.88
N ALA A 627 9.61 -13.07 16.83
CA ALA A 627 10.34 -14.13 17.52
C ALA A 627 10.77 -15.26 16.57
N GLY A 628 9.93 -15.58 15.59
CA GLY A 628 10.23 -16.59 14.56
C GLY A 628 11.42 -16.25 13.68
N LEU A 629 11.74 -14.97 13.49
CA LEU A 629 12.90 -14.51 12.69
C LEU A 629 14.25 -14.89 13.32
N MET A 630 14.30 -15.23 14.62
CA MET A 630 15.54 -15.68 15.27
C MET A 630 15.94 -17.10 14.88
N PHE A 631 15.00 -17.89 14.35
CA PHE A 631 15.21 -19.31 14.02
C PHE A 631 15.27 -19.58 12.51
N GLN A 632 15.30 -18.52 11.70
CA GLN A 632 15.50 -18.59 10.26
C GLN A 632 16.96 -18.24 9.97
N ASP A 633 17.85 -19.23 10.09
CA ASP A 633 19.19 -19.22 9.48
C ASP A 633 19.13 -19.85 8.08
#